data_AF-A0A382HXG5-F1
#
_entry.id   AF-A0A382HXG5-F1
#
_cell.length_a   1.000
_cell.length_b   1.000
_cell.length_c   1.000
_cell.angle_alpha   90.00
_cell.angle_beta   90.00
_cell.angle_gamma   90.00
#
_symmetry.space_group_name_H-M   'P 1'
#
loop_
_entity.id
_entity.type
_entity.pdbx_description
1 polymer ?
#
loop_
_entity_poly.entity_id
_entity_poly.type
_entity_poly.pdbx_seq_one_letter_code
_entity_poly.pdbx_strand_id
1 'polypeptide(L)'
;VPQASPEFLLNYAMNRWQLNFKKNVGPTSDSIRQCMPDSLQEWKHYYYGNVRNYDHIDGLGERLYEKITQEVAYEVRYHPDLVNSISEQMCIDYMHQIVIDRTYNGYCKEIGRV
;
A
#
# COMPACT_ATOMS: atom_id res chain seq x y z
N VAL A 1 -1.37 25.86 8.31
CA VAL A 1 -1.31 24.38 8.43
C VAL A 1 -0.29 23.89 7.42
N PRO A 2 0.67 23.02 7.78
CA PRO A 2 1.54 22.41 6.78
C PRO A 2 0.68 21.69 5.75
N GLN A 3 0.95 21.91 4.46
CA GLN A 3 0.26 21.24 3.39
C GLN A 3 0.58 19.74 3.47
N ALA A 4 -0.44 18.90 3.56
CA ALA A 4 -0.25 17.45 3.54
C ALA A 4 0.38 17.02 2.20
N SER A 5 1.31 16.07 2.24
CA SER A 5 1.90 15.50 1.03
C SER A 5 0.97 14.47 0.37
N PRO A 6 1.17 14.13 -0.92
CA PRO A 6 0.45 13.03 -1.58
C PRO A 6 0.57 11.71 -0.81
N GLU A 7 1.76 11.37 -0.31
CA GLU A 7 1.97 10.15 0.48
C GLU A 7 1.17 10.19 1.79
N PHE A 8 1.07 11.34 2.46
CA PHE A 8 0.27 11.47 3.66
C PHE A 8 -1.22 11.22 3.38
N LEU A 9 -1.74 11.74 2.27
CA LEU A 9 -3.12 11.53 1.84
C LEU A 9 -3.40 10.05 1.53
N LEU A 10 -2.50 9.42 0.75
CA LEU A 10 -2.58 7.98 0.42
C LEU A 10 -2.56 7.12 1.69
N ASN A 11 -1.63 7.38 2.60
CA ASN A 11 -1.53 6.66 3.87
C ASN A 11 -2.79 6.84 4.73
N TYR A 12 -3.29 8.08 4.84
CA TYR A 12 -4.51 8.37 5.59
C TYR A 12 -5.69 7.57 5.04
N ALA A 13 -5.93 7.68 3.74
CA ALA A 13 -7.05 7.04 3.06
C ALA A 13 -6.97 5.51 3.21
N MET A 14 -5.84 4.91 2.82
CA MET A 14 -5.62 3.47 2.92
C MET A 14 -5.91 2.93 4.33
N ASN A 15 -5.42 3.59 5.38
CA ASN A 15 -5.66 3.14 6.76
C ASN A 15 -7.12 3.35 7.19
N ARG A 16 -7.76 4.47 6.82
CA ARG A 16 -9.16 4.74 7.14
C ARG A 16 -10.09 3.64 6.63
N TRP A 17 -9.89 3.21 5.39
CA TRP A 17 -10.67 2.12 4.80
C TRP A 17 -10.03 0.74 4.99
N GLN A 18 -8.98 0.65 5.81
CA GLN A 18 -8.32 -0.60 6.20
C GLN A 18 -7.84 -1.43 5.00
N LEU A 19 -7.48 -0.78 3.89
CA LEU A 19 -7.10 -1.47 2.65
C LEU A 19 -5.78 -2.23 2.82
N ASN A 20 -4.92 -1.80 3.73
CA ASN A 20 -3.67 -2.47 4.12
C ASN A 20 -3.83 -3.57 5.19
N PHE A 21 -5.04 -3.87 5.66
CA PHE A 21 -5.21 -4.83 6.75
C PHE A 21 -5.11 -6.27 6.24
N LYS A 22 -4.74 -7.21 7.12
CA LYS A 22 -4.56 -8.65 6.82
C LYS A 22 -5.71 -9.30 6.03
N LYS A 23 -6.95 -8.87 6.25
CA LYS A 23 -8.12 -9.35 5.46
C LYS A 23 -7.97 -9.09 3.95
N ASN A 24 -7.39 -7.95 3.60
CA ASN A 24 -7.22 -7.47 2.23
C ASN A 24 -5.88 -7.92 1.66
N VAL A 25 -4.77 -7.64 2.34
CA VAL A 25 -3.41 -7.88 1.82
C VAL A 25 -2.80 -9.22 2.24
N GLY A 26 -3.52 -10.02 3.02
CA GLY A 26 -2.99 -11.25 3.60
C GLY A 26 -2.02 -11.01 4.77
N PRO A 27 -1.51 -12.09 5.40
CA PRO A 27 -0.60 -11.99 6.53
C PRO A 27 0.84 -11.70 6.08
N THR A 28 1.10 -10.49 5.56
CA THR A 28 2.41 -10.13 4.96
C THR A 28 3.60 -10.42 5.86
N SER A 29 3.55 -10.03 7.14
CA SER A 29 4.64 -10.27 8.11
C SER A 29 4.86 -11.76 8.41
N ASP A 30 3.82 -12.57 8.50
CA ASP A 30 3.98 -14.02 8.74
C ASP A 30 4.51 -14.69 7.46
N SER A 31 3.96 -14.29 6.30
CA SER A 31 4.28 -14.85 4.99
C SER A 31 5.74 -14.59 4.61
N ILE A 32 6.27 -13.39 4.87
CA ILE A 32 7.66 -13.08 4.53
C ILE A 32 8.65 -13.83 5.44
N ARG A 33 8.30 -14.05 6.72
CA ARG A 33 9.11 -14.88 7.62
C ARG A 33 9.06 -16.36 7.26
N GLN A 34 7.95 -16.83 6.70
CA GLN A 34 7.86 -18.19 6.17
C GLN A 34 8.67 -18.35 4.87
N CYS A 35 8.62 -17.34 3.99
CA CYS A 35 9.35 -17.32 2.74
C CYS A 35 10.87 -17.19 2.94
N MET A 36 11.31 -16.43 3.96
CA MET A 36 12.71 -16.09 4.22
C MET A 36 13.48 -15.63 2.97
N PRO A 37 12.96 -14.66 2.20
CA PRO A 37 13.51 -14.33 0.89
C PRO A 37 14.93 -13.74 1.00
N ASP A 38 15.79 -14.08 0.04
CA ASP A 38 17.13 -13.51 -0.14
C ASP A 38 17.12 -12.23 -0.99
N SER A 39 16.01 -11.96 -1.69
CA SER A 39 15.85 -10.74 -2.48
C SER A 39 14.41 -10.22 -2.50
N LEU A 40 14.25 -8.94 -2.85
CA LEU A 40 12.94 -8.34 -3.08
C LEU A 40 12.16 -9.07 -4.18
N GLN A 41 12.84 -9.58 -5.21
CA GLN A 41 12.20 -10.29 -6.32
C GLN A 41 11.66 -11.65 -5.89
N GLU A 42 12.40 -12.36 -5.05
CA GLU A 42 11.93 -13.61 -4.45
C GLU A 42 10.69 -13.39 -3.58
N TRP A 43 10.72 -12.34 -2.74
CA TRP A 43 9.54 -11.95 -1.97
C TRP A 43 8.34 -11.62 -2.87
N LYS A 44 8.56 -10.80 -3.90
CA LYS A 44 7.52 -10.40 -4.86
C LYS A 44 6.89 -11.61 -5.54
N HIS A 45 7.70 -12.55 -6.01
CA HIS A 45 7.25 -13.79 -6.64
C HIS A 45 6.44 -14.64 -5.66
N TYR A 46 6.94 -14.85 -4.44
CA TYR A 46 6.25 -15.62 -3.41
C TYR A 46 4.91 -15.00 -3.05
N TYR A 47 4.86 -13.69 -2.78
CA TYR A 47 3.65 -13.00 -2.36
C TYR A 47 2.54 -13.11 -3.42
N TYR A 48 2.86 -12.81 -4.68
CA TYR A 48 1.87 -12.88 -5.76
C TYR A 48 1.45 -14.30 -6.13
N GLY A 49 2.31 -15.29 -5.90
CA GLY A 49 1.98 -16.70 -6.13
C GLY A 49 1.15 -17.33 -5.01
N ASN A 50 1.31 -16.89 -3.76
CA ASN A 50 0.85 -17.64 -2.59
C ASN A 50 -0.04 -16.87 -1.62
N VAL A 51 -0.01 -15.53 -1.59
CA VAL A 51 -0.71 -14.71 -0.58
C VAL A 51 -1.90 -13.96 -1.19
N ARG A 52 -1.61 -13.10 -2.16
CA ARG A 52 -2.58 -12.34 -2.95
C ARG A 52 -1.98 -12.13 -4.32
N ASN A 53 -2.73 -12.41 -5.39
CA ASN A 53 -2.24 -12.18 -6.74
C ASN A 53 -2.07 -10.68 -7.04
N TYR A 54 -1.42 -10.38 -8.16
CA TYR A 54 -1.10 -9.01 -8.56
C TYR A 54 -2.37 -8.16 -8.75
N ASP A 55 -3.31 -8.66 -9.56
CA ASP A 55 -4.58 -7.99 -9.88
C ASP A 55 -5.43 -7.67 -8.65
N HIS A 56 -5.36 -8.51 -7.60
CA HIS A 56 -6.05 -8.23 -6.34
C HIS A 56 -5.48 -6.98 -5.65
N ILE A 57 -4.18 -6.75 -5.73
CA ILE A 57 -3.55 -5.54 -5.17
C ILE A 57 -3.81 -4.33 -6.06
N ASP A 58 -3.83 -4.49 -7.38
CA ASP A 58 -4.32 -3.44 -8.30
C ASP A 58 -5.73 -2.99 -7.89
N GLY A 59 -6.66 -3.94 -7.69
CA GLY A 59 -8.03 -3.64 -7.28
C GLY A 59 -8.14 -2.95 -5.90
N LEU A 60 -7.18 -3.17 -4.99
CA LEU A 60 -7.11 -2.38 -3.75
C LEU A 60 -6.65 -0.93 -4.02
N GLY A 61 -5.76 -0.74 -5.00
CA GLY A 61 -5.32 0.59 -5.46
C GLY A 61 -6.44 1.36 -6.16
N GLU A 62 -7.18 0.71 -7.05
CA GLU A 62 -8.38 1.27 -7.67
C GLU A 62 -9.39 1.70 -6.60
N ARG A 63 -9.68 0.81 -5.63
CA ARG A 63 -10.57 1.13 -4.52
C ARG A 63 -10.04 2.27 -3.65
N LEU A 64 -8.73 2.38 -3.44
CA LEU A 64 -8.12 3.52 -2.75
C LEU A 64 -8.39 4.82 -3.51
N TYR A 65 -8.23 4.81 -4.84
CA TYR A 65 -8.52 5.96 -5.69
C TYR A 65 -10.01 6.36 -5.65
N GLU A 66 -10.93 5.40 -5.71
CA GLU A 66 -12.36 5.64 -5.53
C GLU A 66 -12.64 6.30 -4.18
N LYS A 67 -12.04 5.83 -3.09
CA LYS A 67 -12.23 6.43 -1.76
C LYS A 67 -11.71 7.85 -1.67
N ILE A 68 -10.58 8.14 -2.30
CA ILE A 68 -10.03 9.49 -2.33
C ILE A 68 -10.94 10.43 -3.12
N THR A 69 -11.37 10.02 -4.31
CA THR A 69 -12.17 10.85 -5.22
C THR A 69 -13.63 11.02 -4.79
N GLN A 70 -14.21 10.02 -4.11
CA GLN A 70 -15.63 10.02 -3.73
C GLN A 70 -15.89 10.40 -2.28
N GLU A 71 -14.94 10.19 -1.36
CA GLU A 71 -15.12 10.52 0.06
C GLU A 71 -14.16 11.63 0.50
N VAL A 72 -12.85 11.49 0.25
CA VAL A 72 -11.86 12.48 0.73
C VAL A 72 -11.98 13.82 0.01
N ALA A 73 -12.36 13.83 -1.26
CA ALA A 73 -12.57 15.05 -2.05
C ALA A 73 -13.56 16.03 -1.43
N TYR A 74 -14.47 15.56 -0.58
CA TYR A 74 -15.47 16.38 0.11
C TYR A 74 -15.06 16.77 1.54
N GLU A 75 -13.86 16.38 1.99
CA GLU A 75 -13.35 16.75 3.31
C GLU A 75 -12.69 18.13 3.29
N VAL A 76 -13.22 19.06 4.10
CA VAL A 76 -12.72 20.45 4.20
C VAL A 76 -11.26 20.60 4.64
N ARG A 77 -10.64 19.53 5.17
CA ARG A 77 -9.28 19.56 5.69
C ARG A 77 -8.20 19.36 4.62
N TYR A 78 -8.57 18.95 3.41
CA TYR A 78 -7.64 18.76 2.29
C TYR A 78 -7.90 19.79 1.20
N HIS A 79 -6.82 20.36 0.67
CA HIS A 79 -6.92 21.28 -0.46
C HIS A 79 -7.33 20.51 -1.72
N PRO A 80 -8.28 21.01 -2.55
CA PRO A 80 -8.70 20.34 -3.77
C PRO A 80 -7.54 19.97 -4.71
N ASP A 81 -6.55 20.86 -4.86
CA ASP A 81 -5.37 20.58 -5.70
C ASP A 81 -4.57 19.36 -5.22
N LEU A 82 -4.49 19.13 -3.91
CA LEU A 82 -3.82 17.93 -3.38
C LEU A 82 -4.60 16.68 -3.75
N VAL A 83 -5.93 16.68 -3.57
CA VAL A 83 -6.78 15.54 -3.94
C VAL A 83 -6.72 15.28 -5.44
N ASN A 84 -6.82 16.32 -6.26
CA ASN A 84 -6.76 16.25 -7.73
C ASN A 84 -5.38 15.82 -8.25
N SER A 85 -4.32 16.00 -7.47
CA SER A 85 -2.97 15.53 -7.83
C SER A 85 -2.79 14.01 -7.69
N ILE A 86 -3.71 13.32 -7.02
CA ILE A 86 -3.67 11.86 -6.88
C ILE A 86 -4.25 11.23 -8.14
N SER A 87 -3.46 10.40 -8.83
CA SER A 87 -3.94 9.55 -9.91
C SER A 87 -4.24 8.13 -9.43
N GLU A 88 -5.01 7.38 -10.20
CA GLU A 88 -5.29 5.97 -9.93
C GLU A 88 -4.00 5.12 -9.87
N GLN A 89 -3.08 5.34 -10.84
CA GLN A 89 -1.79 4.64 -10.86
C GLN A 89 -0.97 4.91 -9.59
N MET A 90 -1.00 6.13 -9.05
CA MET A 90 -0.33 6.43 -7.77
C MET A 90 -0.91 5.59 -6.62
N CYS A 91 -2.22 5.35 -6.61
CA CYS A 91 -2.86 4.50 -5.60
C CYS A 91 -2.47 3.03 -5.76
N ILE A 92 -2.44 2.53 -7.00
CA ILE A 92 -2.00 1.16 -7.34
C ILE A 92 -0.55 0.95 -6.92
N ASP A 93 0.36 1.81 -7.39
CA ASP A 93 1.78 1.76 -7.07
C ASP A 93 2.00 1.84 -5.56
N TYR A 94 1.24 2.70 -4.87
CA TYR A 94 1.31 2.81 -3.43
C TYR A 94 0.91 1.52 -2.74
N MET A 95 -0.21 0.89 -3.13
CA MET A 95 -0.63 -0.38 -2.53
C MET A 95 0.43 -1.47 -2.72
N HIS A 96 1.04 -1.58 -3.90
CA HIS A 96 2.15 -2.49 -4.14
C HIS A 96 3.38 -2.16 -3.28
N GLN A 97 3.75 -0.88 -3.16
CA GLN A 97 4.85 -0.44 -2.32
C GLN A 97 4.63 -0.81 -0.84
N ILE A 98 3.39 -0.71 -0.34
CA ILE A 98 3.06 -1.09 1.04
C ILE A 98 3.23 -2.58 1.26
N VAL A 99 2.70 -3.42 0.38
CA VAL A 99 2.67 -4.87 0.61
C VAL A 99 3.99 -5.55 0.25
N ILE A 100 4.72 -5.02 -0.73
CA ILE A 100 6.00 -5.57 -1.20
C ILE A 100 7.17 -4.87 -0.51
N ASP A 101 7.46 -3.62 -0.90
CA ASP A 101 8.69 -2.93 -0.52
C ASP A 101 8.78 -2.68 0.98
N ARG A 102 7.70 -2.19 1.62
CA ARG A 102 7.72 -1.92 3.06
C ARG A 102 7.81 -3.20 3.88
N THR A 103 7.13 -4.27 3.46
CA THR A 103 7.23 -5.58 4.12
C THR A 103 8.65 -6.12 4.04
N TYR A 104 9.25 -6.10 2.85
CA TYR A 104 10.63 -6.58 2.65
C TYR A 104 11.65 -5.75 3.43
N ASN A 105 11.56 -4.43 3.36
CA ASN A 105 12.43 -3.54 4.11
C ASN A 105 12.30 -3.74 5.62
N GLY A 106 11.08 -3.99 6.11
CA GLY A 106 10.82 -4.34 7.51
C GLY A 106 11.50 -5.66 7.90
N TYR A 107 11.36 -6.69 7.06
CA TYR A 107 12.00 -7.98 7.26
C TYR A 107 13.53 -7.88 7.26
N CYS A 108 14.14 -7.19 6.29
CA CYS A 108 15.59 -7.00 6.24
C CYS A 108 16.14 -6.33 7.50
N LYS A 109 15.41 -5.35 8.05
CA LYS A 109 15.75 -4.73 9.35
C LYS A 109 15.65 -5.73 10.50
N GLU A 110 14.59 -6.53 10.52
CA GLU A 110 14.37 -7.57 11.54
C GLU A 110 15.52 -8.58 11.59
N ILE A 111 16.10 -8.94 10.45
CA ILE A 111 17.20 -9.93 10.35
C ILE A 111 18.60 -9.30 10.22
N GLY A 112 18.73 -7.97 10.33
CA GLY A 112 20.03 -7.27 10.31
C GLY A 112 20.75 -7.24 8.95
N ARG A 113 20.02 -7.27 7.83
CA ARG A 113 20.59 -7.15 6.46
C ARG A 113 20.73 -5.71 5.96
N VAL A 114 20.36 -4.71 6.78
CA VAL A 114 20.40 -3.27 6.47
C VAL A 114 20.85 -2.44 7.66
#